data_AF-A0A9E1MZU6-F1
#
_entry.id   AF-A0A9E1MZU6-F1
#
_cell.length_a   1.000
_cell.length_b   1.000
_cell.length_c   1.000
_cell.angle_alpha   90.00
_cell.angle_beta   90.00
_cell.angle_gamma   90.00
#
_symmetry.space_group_name_H-M   'P 1'
#
loop_
_entity.id
_entity.type
_entity.pdbx_description
1 polymer ?
#
loop_
_entity_poly.entity_id
_entity_poly.type
_entity_poly.pdbx_seq_one_letter_code
_entity_poly.pdbx_strand_id
1 'polypeptide(L)' 'MTSDECMRVLVLGGGPAGLSAAIRLKEKGGRDVDVRLLTQGHLYGGKASTHRDDEGYTWEHG' A
#
# COMPACT_ATOMS: atom_id res chain seq x y z
N MET A 1 29.20 -12.16 6.45
CA MET A 1 27.78 -11.96 6.79
C MET A 1 27.00 -12.95 5.94
N THR A 2 26.30 -13.89 6.56
CA THR A 2 25.57 -14.96 5.87
C THR A 2 24.46 -14.37 5.01
N SER A 3 24.45 -14.75 3.74
CA SER A 3 23.71 -14.16 2.64
C SER A 3 22.23 -14.55 2.57
N ASP A 4 21.52 -14.61 3.69
CA ASP A 4 20.13 -15.09 3.74
C ASP A 4 19.17 -14.25 4.60
N GLU A 5 19.61 -13.08 5.10
CA GLU A 5 18.73 -12.24 5.92
C GLU A 5 17.94 -11.26 5.05
N CYS A 6 16.72 -11.65 4.69
CA CYS A 6 15.76 -10.79 3.99
C CYS A 6 15.21 -9.71 4.95
N MET A 7 15.38 -8.44 4.62
CA MET A 7 14.86 -7.33 5.41
C MET A 7 13.32 -7.32 5.34
N ARG A 8 12.67 -7.44 6.50
CA ARG A 8 11.21 -7.40 6.60
C ARG A 8 10.73 -6.00 6.93
N VAL A 9 9.83 -5.46 6.12
CA VAL A 9 9.26 -4.11 6.28
C VAL A 9 7.74 -4.18 6.36
N LEU A 10 7.18 -3.53 7.38
CA LEU A 10 5.74 -3.34 7.54
C LEU A 10 5.38 -1.90 7.17
N VAL A 11 4.52 -1.73 6.18
CA VAL A 11 3.95 -0.44 5.78
C VAL A 11 2.52 -0.34 6.31
N LEU A 12 2.24 0.67 7.13
CA LEU A 12 0.91 0.93 7.69
C LEU A 12 0.21 2.04 6.92
N GLY A 13 -0.95 1.73 6.36
CA GLY A 13 -1.81 2.64 5.61
C GLY A 13 -1.81 2.35 4.11
N GLY A 14 -2.99 2.03 3.56
CA GLY A 14 -3.18 1.74 2.13
C GLY A 14 -3.48 2.95 1.25
N GLY A 15 -3.12 4.16 1.69
CA GLY A 15 -3.25 5.38 0.89
C GLY A 15 -2.09 5.55 -0.12
N PRO A 16 -2.05 6.66 -0.88
CA PRO A 16 -1.04 6.87 -1.93
C PRO A 16 0.39 6.76 -1.40
N ALA A 17 0.67 7.39 -0.24
CA ALA A 17 1.99 7.33 0.37
C ALA A 17 2.44 5.91 0.75
N GLY A 18 1.55 5.12 1.36
CA GLY A 18 1.88 3.76 1.78
C GLY A 18 2.01 2.80 0.60
N LEU A 19 1.11 2.90 -0.40
CA LEU A 19 1.26 2.14 -1.64
C LEU A 19 2.58 2.48 -2.35
N SER A 20 2.89 3.76 -2.52
CA SER A 20 4.14 4.19 -3.16
C SER A 20 5.38 3.71 -2.40
N ALA A 21 5.37 3.77 -1.07
CA ALA A 21 6.47 3.27 -0.25
C ALA A 21 6.66 1.75 -0.43
N ALA A 22 5.58 0.97 -0.35
CA ALA A 22 5.63 -0.48 -0.49
C ALA A 22 6.12 -0.92 -1.89
N ILE A 23 5.57 -0.30 -2.94
CA ILE A 23 5.99 -0.52 -4.33
C ILE A 23 7.47 -0.21 -4.47
N ARG A 24 7.91 0.96 -3.99
CA ARG A 24 9.29 1.42 -4.17
C ARG A 24 10.30 0.54 -3.45
N LEU A 25 9.97 0.11 -2.22
CA LEU A 25 10.78 -0.84 -1.46
C LEU A 25 10.91 -2.16 -2.19
N LYS A 26 9.83 -2.67 -2.79
CA LYS A 26 9.87 -3.95 -3.51
C LYS A 26 10.64 -3.86 -4.82
N GLU A 27 10.47 -2.78 -5.59
CA GLU A 27 11.22 -2.52 -6.82
C GLU A 27 12.73 -2.43 -6.60
N LYS A 28 13.15 -1.74 -5.53
CA LYS A 28 14.56 -1.49 -5.24
C LYS A 28 15.24 -2.61 -4.46
N GLY A 29 14.51 -3.22 -3.54
CA GLY A 29 15.02 -4.29 -2.67
C GLY A 29 14.94 -5.69 -3.30
N GLY A 30 14.07 -5.90 -4.30
CA GLY A 30 13.98 -7.17 -5.00
C GLY A 30 13.69 -8.36 -4.06
N ARG A 31 14.61 -9.33 -4.03
CA ARG A 31 14.51 -10.53 -3.18
C ARG A 31 15.04 -10.31 -1.76
N ASP A 32 15.81 -9.24 -1.55
CA ASP A 32 16.44 -8.95 -0.25
C ASP A 32 15.49 -8.19 0.69
N VAL A 33 14.30 -7.81 0.19
CA VAL A 33 13.27 -7.12 0.97
C VAL A 33 11.91 -7.82 0.84
N ASP A 34 11.35 -8.19 1.98
CA ASP A 34 9.98 -8.69 2.14
C ASP A 34 9.11 -7.57 2.70
N VAL A 35 8.10 -7.15 1.94
CA VAL A 35 7.25 -6.00 2.28
C VAL A 35 5.84 -6.50 2.53
N ARG A 36 5.30 -6.17 3.70
CA ARG A 36 3.87 -6.32 4.00
C ARG A 36 3.24 -4.95 4.14
N LEU A 37 2.16 -4.70 3.40
CA LEU A 37 1.33 -3.52 3.57
C LEU A 37 0.05 -3.92 4.29
N LEU A 38 -0.30 -3.19 5.36
CA LEU A 38 -1.57 -3.33 6.05
C LEU A 38 -2.33 -2.02 5.98
N THR A 39 -3.62 -2.10 5.68
CA THR A 39 -4.54 -0.96 5.72
C THR A 39 -5.67 -1.27 6.68
N GLN A 40 -6.17 -0.25 7.37
CA GLN A 40 -7.36 -0.38 8.18
C GLN A 40 -8.59 -0.38 7.26
N GLY A 41 -9.43 -1.42 7.36
CA GLY A 41 -10.64 -1.58 6.55
C GLY A 41 -10.42 -2.42 5.29
N HIS A 42 -11.32 -2.28 4.32
CA HIS A 42 -11.42 -3.14 3.14
C HIS A 42 -10.97 -2.48 1.83
N LEU A 43 -10.59 -1.19 1.87
CA LEU A 43 -10.28 -0.40 0.70
C LEU A 43 -8.86 0.18 0.77
N TYR A 44 -8.19 0.15 -0.37
CA TYR A 44 -6.99 0.94 -0.64
C TYR A 44 -7.37 2.30 -1.22
N GLY A 45 -6.44 3.25 -1.25
CA GLY A 45 -6.64 4.61 -1.76
C GLY A 45 -6.70 5.66 -0.64
N GLY A 46 -7.11 5.29 0.58
CA GLY A 46 -7.19 6.25 1.68
C GLY A 46 -8.04 7.46 1.30
N LYS A 47 -7.48 8.67 1.40
CA LYS A 47 -8.19 9.89 0.97
C LYS A 47 -8.39 9.98 -0.55
N ALA A 48 -7.53 9.37 -1.35
CA ALA A 48 -7.68 9.27 -2.79
C ALA A 48 -8.59 8.07 -3.13
N SER A 49 -9.84 8.13 -2.68
CA SER A 49 -10.86 7.12 -2.96
C SER A 49 -12.12 7.76 -3.54
N THR A 50 -12.71 7.07 -4.51
CA THR A 50 -13.99 7.44 -5.10
C THR A 50 -15.10 6.64 -4.44
N HIS A 51 -16.19 7.31 -4.07
CA HIS A 51 -17.42 6.68 -3.63
C HIS A 51 -18.43 6.68 -4.77
N ARG A 52 -19.29 5.66 -4.80
CA ARG A 52 -20.39 5.55 -5.74
C ARG A 52 -21.64 5.13 -4.98
N ASP A 53 -22.76 5.80 -5.24
CA ASP A 53 -24.07 5.41 -4.71
C ASP A 53 -24.80 4.39 -5.61
N ASP A 54 -25.96 3.94 -5.15
CA ASP A 54 -26.79 2.95 -5.85
C ASP A 54 -27.40 3.50 -7.16
N GLU A 55 -27.55 4.83 -7.28
CA GLU A 55 -28.00 5.50 -8.51
C GLU A 55 -26.85 5.70 -9.52
N GLY A 56 -25.62 5.40 -9.09
CA GLY A 56 -24.43 5.40 -9.91
C GLY A 56 -23.69 6.72 -9.94
N TYR A 57 -24.10 7.71 -9.15
CA TYR A 57 -23.36 8.97 -8.99
C TYR A 57 -22.09 8.75 -8.17
N THR A 58 -21.03 9.48 -8.52
CA THR A 58 -19.70 9.33 -7.92
C THR A 58 -19.18 10.63 -7.34
N TRP A 59 -18.51 10.54 -6.19
CA TRP A 59 -17.79 11.67 -5.60
C TRP A 59 -16.42 11.24 -5.07
N GLU A 60 -15.47 12.16 -5.17
CA GLU A 60 -14.12 12.00 -4.63
C GLU A 60 -14.13 12.30 -3.13
N HIS A 61 -13.53 11.41 -2.35
CA HIS A 61 -13.39 11.60 -0.90
C HIS A 61 -12.34 12.67 -0.55
N GLY A 62 -11.35 12.89 -1.42
CA GLY A 62 -10.26 13.83 -1.23
C GLY A 62 -9.34 13.95 -2.42
#